data_AF-A0A370X562-F1
#
_entry.id   AF-A0A370X562-F1
#
_cell.length_a   1.000
_cell.length_b   1.000
_cell.length_c   1.000
_cell.angle_alpha   90.00
_cell.angle_beta   90.00
_cell.angle_gamma   90.00
#
_symmetry.space_group_name_H-M   'P 1'
#
loop_
_entity.id
_entity.type
_entity.pdbx_description
1 polymer ?
#
loop_
_entity_poly.entity_id
_entity_poly.type
_entity_poly.pdbx_seq_one_letter_code
_entity_poly.pdbx_strand_id
1 'polypeptide(L)'
;MLNVETARGWVRRLSPDCFALVMATGIVSVAADQHGMPSVAQCLFWLNLVIYVWLLALSGLRLARFRSEMTADFIDPSRGAGFLTVAAATCILGTQCVTVMPLPKVAIVLAVAGAALWLALIYLFFAATITARIKPGFTRSINGGWLVAIVATQSLAALLALLSGGYTTWLFSSLCLYLLGAALYLLIITLVVYRMVFFPLRAYEFTPPYWIDMGALAVTTLAGSLVVEQSPATGPLTDLLPFVKGFTLFFWATASWWIPLLVILEVWRHGWRHVPLRYETDDWDIVFPIGMYTVGTYELAHALNTPFLLIIPTIGVYVSLLTWLLIAVIGLQRLYRKSVRKGAGSGHR
;
A
#
# COMPACT_ATOMS: atom_id res chain seq x y z
N MET A 1 -1.30 33.55 -0.72
CA MET A 1 0.10 33.21 -0.34
C MET A 1 0.06 32.38 0.93
N LEU A 2 0.36 31.07 0.85
CA LEU A 2 0.48 30.21 2.04
C LEU A 2 1.65 30.71 2.88
N ASN A 3 1.38 31.18 4.10
CA ASN A 3 2.40 31.69 5.02
C ASN A 3 3.54 30.67 5.16
N VAL A 4 4.78 31.09 4.94
CA VAL A 4 5.97 30.23 4.91
C VAL A 4 6.07 29.38 6.20
N GLU A 5 5.69 29.94 7.35
CA GLU A 5 5.63 29.23 8.64
C GLU A 5 4.61 28.10 8.67
N THR A 6 3.43 28.30 8.06
CA THR A 6 2.43 27.22 7.97
C THR A 6 2.89 26.11 7.05
N ALA A 7 3.46 26.42 5.88
CA ALA A 7 4.03 25.41 4.99
C ALA A 7 5.14 24.62 5.69
N ARG A 8 6.01 25.32 6.43
CA ARG A 8 7.09 24.75 7.22
C ARG A 8 6.57 23.81 8.33
N GLY A 9 5.47 24.15 8.98
CA GLY A 9 4.79 23.29 9.96
C GLY A 9 4.17 22.03 9.36
N TRP A 10 3.62 22.10 8.14
CA TRP A 10 3.10 20.94 7.41
C TRP A 10 4.21 19.97 7.01
N VAL A 11 5.31 20.46 6.45
CA VAL A 11 6.45 19.60 6.05
C VAL A 11 7.08 18.91 7.25
N ARG A 12 7.17 19.61 8.38
CA ARG A 12 7.69 19.04 9.64
C ARG A 12 6.85 17.86 10.15
N ARG A 13 5.53 17.92 9.96
CA ARG A 13 4.55 16.93 10.47
C ARG A 13 3.97 16.04 9.36
N LEU A 14 4.64 15.95 8.22
CA LEU A 14 4.21 15.07 7.13
C LEU A 14 4.16 13.64 7.66
N SER A 15 3.04 12.94 7.44
CA SER A 15 2.89 11.59 7.94
C SER A 15 3.86 10.63 7.21
N PRO A 16 4.53 9.71 7.92
CA PRO A 16 5.42 8.71 7.31
C PRO A 16 4.75 7.86 6.24
N ASP A 17 3.45 7.60 6.37
CA ASP A 17 2.61 6.80 5.47
C ASP A 17 1.98 7.60 4.32
N CYS A 18 2.33 8.87 4.13
CA CYS A 18 1.67 9.73 3.13
C CYS A 18 1.70 9.20 1.69
N PHE A 19 2.63 8.29 1.37
CA PHE A 19 2.69 7.63 0.06
C PHE A 19 1.61 6.54 -0.12
N ALA A 20 0.84 6.17 0.91
CA ALA A 20 -0.36 5.35 0.78
C ALA A 20 -1.36 5.92 -0.23
N LEU A 21 -1.46 7.25 -0.34
CA LEU A 21 -2.24 7.93 -1.37
C LEU A 21 -1.76 7.56 -2.80
N VAL A 22 -0.44 7.47 -3.00
CA VAL A 22 0.14 7.11 -4.30
C VAL A 22 -0.10 5.64 -4.62
N MET A 23 0.04 4.78 -3.61
CA MET A 23 -0.26 3.35 -3.74
C MET A 23 -1.72 3.12 -4.12
N ALA A 24 -2.64 3.76 -3.38
CA ALA A 24 -4.08 3.65 -3.61
C ALA A 24 -4.48 4.18 -5.00
N THR A 25 -4.04 5.37 -5.37
CA THR A 25 -4.35 5.96 -6.68
C THR A 25 -3.76 5.12 -7.81
N GLY A 26 -2.55 4.60 -7.60
CA GLY A 26 -1.87 3.76 -8.58
C GLY A 26 -2.61 2.44 -8.84
N ILE A 27 -3.03 1.74 -7.79
CA ILE A 27 -3.71 0.46 -7.95
C ILE A 27 -5.14 0.61 -8.50
N VAL A 28 -5.85 1.68 -8.15
CA VAL A 28 -7.18 1.99 -8.71
C VAL A 28 -7.07 2.32 -10.20
N SER A 29 -5.99 2.97 -10.62
CA SER A 29 -5.68 3.20 -12.04
C SER A 29 -5.44 1.88 -12.79
N VAL A 30 -4.66 0.95 -12.22
CA VAL A 30 -4.46 -0.39 -12.81
C VAL A 30 -5.79 -1.15 -12.90
N ALA A 31 -6.61 -1.14 -11.86
CA ALA A 31 -7.93 -1.77 -11.88
C ALA A 31 -8.84 -1.18 -12.98
N ALA A 32 -8.84 0.14 -13.16
CA ALA A 32 -9.62 0.78 -14.21
C ALA A 32 -9.16 0.35 -15.61
N ASP A 33 -7.86 0.16 -15.81
CA ASP A 33 -7.30 -0.29 -17.08
C ASP A 33 -7.69 -1.74 -17.41
N GLN A 34 -7.54 -2.65 -16.43
CA GLN A 34 -7.94 -4.07 -16.54
C GLN A 34 -9.42 -4.27 -16.90
N HIS A 35 -10.28 -3.29 -16.58
CA HIS A 35 -11.73 -3.34 -16.80
C HIS A 35 -12.20 -2.45 -17.96
N GLY A 36 -11.30 -2.06 -18.86
CA GLY A 36 -11.65 -1.39 -20.11
C GLY A 36 -12.02 0.09 -19.94
N MET A 37 -11.49 0.76 -18.90
CA MET A 37 -11.68 2.19 -18.64
C MET A 37 -10.36 2.99 -18.83
N PRO A 38 -9.72 2.95 -20.02
CA PRO A 38 -8.37 3.48 -20.22
C PRO A 38 -8.26 4.99 -19.97
N SER A 39 -9.31 5.77 -20.28
CA SER A 39 -9.32 7.21 -20.02
C SER A 39 -9.28 7.53 -18.52
N VAL A 40 -9.98 6.73 -17.70
CA VAL A 40 -9.95 6.88 -16.23
C VAL A 40 -8.59 6.44 -15.70
N ALA A 41 -8.08 5.31 -16.17
CA ALA A 41 -6.78 4.79 -15.80
C ALA A 41 -5.66 5.80 -16.07
N GLN A 42 -5.62 6.40 -17.27
CA GLN A 42 -4.62 7.40 -17.66
C GLN A 42 -4.77 8.71 -16.88
N CYS A 43 -6.00 9.16 -16.62
CA CYS A 43 -6.23 10.34 -15.79
C CYS A 43 -5.67 10.14 -14.37
N LEU A 44 -5.99 8.99 -13.76
CA LEU A 44 -5.46 8.62 -12.45
C LEU A 44 -3.94 8.43 -12.48
N PHE A 45 -3.36 7.90 -13.57
CA PHE A 45 -1.91 7.79 -13.73
C PHE A 45 -1.21 9.15 -13.69
N TRP A 46 -1.65 10.12 -14.50
CA TRP A 46 -1.05 11.45 -14.52
C TRP A 46 -1.22 12.18 -13.19
N LEU A 47 -2.40 12.06 -12.57
CA LEU A 47 -2.63 12.56 -11.22
C LEU A 47 -1.67 11.91 -10.22
N ASN A 48 -1.50 10.59 -10.28
CA ASN A 48 -0.62 9.85 -9.38
C ASN A 48 0.84 10.27 -9.51
N LEU A 49 1.31 10.47 -10.75
CA LEU A 49 2.66 10.95 -11.03
C LEU A 49 2.91 12.31 -10.39
N VAL A 50 1.96 13.25 -10.53
CA VAL A 50 2.06 14.58 -9.90
C VAL A 50 2.10 14.47 -8.38
N ILE A 51 1.22 13.66 -7.79
CA ILE A 51 1.19 13.44 -6.34
C ILE A 51 2.51 12.82 -5.86
N TYR A 52 3.03 11.81 -6.56
CA TYR A 52 4.27 11.14 -6.21
C TYR A 52 5.46 12.10 -6.22
N VAL A 53 5.64 12.88 -7.29
CA VAL A 53 6.72 13.87 -7.38
C VAL A 53 6.60 14.92 -6.29
N TRP A 54 5.37 15.37 -6.00
CA TRP A 54 5.10 16.34 -4.94
C TRP A 54 5.46 15.80 -3.56
N LEU A 55 5.00 14.60 -3.20
CA LEU A 55 5.30 13.96 -1.91
C LEU A 55 6.79 13.62 -1.77
N LEU A 56 7.45 13.24 -2.86
CA LEU A 56 8.89 13.00 -2.88
C LEU A 56 9.66 14.30 -2.61
N ALA A 57 9.25 15.42 -3.22
CA ALA A 57 9.85 16.72 -2.96
C ALA A 57 9.65 17.17 -1.50
N LEU A 58 8.45 16.99 -0.94
CA LEU A 58 8.17 17.30 0.47
C LEU A 58 8.97 16.42 1.42
N SER A 59 9.11 15.13 1.12
CA SER A 59 9.89 14.18 1.91
C SER A 59 11.38 14.50 1.84
N GLY A 60 11.90 14.87 0.66
CA GLY A 60 13.27 15.36 0.49
C GLY A 60 13.52 16.66 1.26
N LEU A 61 12.57 17.59 1.25
CA LEU A 61 12.66 18.82 2.04
C LEU A 61 12.65 18.52 3.54
N ARG A 62 11.81 17.58 3.99
CA ARG A 62 11.77 17.11 5.37
C ARG A 62 13.11 16.48 5.77
N LEU A 63 13.67 15.63 4.92
CA LEU A 63 14.99 15.04 5.12
C LEU A 63 16.13 16.08 5.10
N ALA A 64 15.97 17.23 4.43
CA ALA A 64 16.99 18.28 4.43
C ALA A 64 16.88 19.22 5.64
N ARG A 65 15.66 19.53 6.11
CA ARG A 65 15.40 20.61 7.08
C ARG A 65 14.92 20.13 8.45
N PHE A 66 14.35 18.93 8.55
CA PHE A 66 13.72 18.36 9.75
C PHE A 66 14.20 16.92 9.99
N ARG A 67 15.51 16.70 9.86
CA ARG A 67 16.16 15.38 10.00
C ARG A 67 15.86 14.75 11.35
N SER A 68 15.97 15.53 12.42
CA SER A 68 15.77 15.02 13.78
C SER A 68 14.35 14.47 13.96
N GLU A 69 13.34 15.18 13.46
CA GLU A 69 11.94 14.74 13.53
C GLU A 69 11.66 13.54 12.62
N MET A 70 12.24 13.51 11.42
CA MET A 70 12.09 12.38 10.52
C MET A 70 12.74 11.11 11.09
N THR A 71 13.92 11.23 11.68
CA THR A 71 14.60 10.11 12.37
C THR A 71 13.84 9.66 13.62
N ALA A 72 13.28 10.61 14.39
CA ALA A 72 12.44 10.27 15.55
C ALA A 72 11.20 9.47 15.13
N ASP A 73 10.52 9.88 14.06
CA ASP A 73 9.39 9.14 13.50
C ASP A 73 9.81 7.77 12.94
N PHE A 74 11.02 7.65 12.37
CA PHE A 74 11.51 6.40 11.80
C PHE A 74 11.84 5.35 12.86
N ILE A 75 12.41 5.77 14.00
CA ILE A 75 12.80 4.87 15.09
C ILE A 75 11.57 4.46 15.92
N ASP A 76 10.48 5.23 15.88
CA ASP A 76 9.22 4.88 16.53
C ASP A 76 8.63 3.60 15.90
N PRO A 77 8.53 2.48 16.64
CA PRO A 77 8.02 1.22 16.11
C PRO A 77 6.58 1.28 15.59
N SER A 78 5.78 2.25 16.06
CA SER A 78 4.39 2.40 15.64
C SER A 78 4.23 3.15 14.31
N ARG A 79 5.27 3.88 13.86
CA ARG A 79 5.23 4.79 12.71
C ARG A 79 6.31 4.50 11.66
N GLY A 80 7.43 3.90 12.08
CA GLY A 80 8.59 3.63 11.23
C GLY A 80 8.26 2.79 9.99
N ALA A 81 7.36 1.81 10.13
CA ALA A 81 6.90 0.99 9.01
C ALA A 81 6.21 1.81 7.91
N GLY A 82 5.59 2.95 8.25
CA GLY A 82 4.95 3.85 7.29
C GLY A 82 5.92 4.37 6.24
N PHE A 83 7.21 4.53 6.54
CA PHE A 83 8.20 4.97 5.55
C PHE A 83 8.36 3.98 4.39
N LEU A 84 8.07 2.69 4.58
CA LEU A 84 8.12 1.68 3.51
C LEU A 84 7.06 1.94 2.42
N THR A 85 6.04 2.77 2.69
CA THR A 85 5.06 3.20 1.68
C THR A 85 5.72 3.90 0.50
N VAL A 86 6.86 4.59 0.67
CA VAL A 86 7.57 5.22 -0.47
C VAL A 86 8.12 4.16 -1.44
N ALA A 87 8.65 3.05 -0.92
CA ALA A 87 9.17 1.97 -1.74
C ALA A 87 8.02 1.25 -2.46
N ALA A 88 6.94 0.95 -1.74
CA ALA A 88 5.73 0.37 -2.32
C ALA A 88 5.11 1.26 -3.42
N ALA A 89 4.94 2.56 -3.14
CA ALA A 89 4.41 3.53 -4.08
C ALA A 89 5.27 3.67 -5.35
N THR A 90 6.60 3.67 -5.19
CA THR A 90 7.54 3.71 -6.31
C THR A 90 7.35 2.49 -7.22
N CYS A 91 7.21 1.30 -6.63
CA CYS A 91 7.00 0.07 -7.38
C CYS A 91 5.63 0.04 -8.07
N ILE A 92 4.56 0.47 -7.41
CA ILE A 92 3.21 0.53 -7.99
C ILE A 92 3.15 1.54 -9.14
N LEU A 93 3.79 2.70 -9.01
CA LEU A 93 3.92 3.64 -10.12
C LEU A 93 4.71 3.03 -11.29
N GLY A 94 5.75 2.24 -10.98
CA GLY A 94 6.46 1.42 -11.96
C GLY A 94 5.54 0.43 -12.67
N THR A 95 4.66 -0.25 -11.93
CA THR A 95 3.65 -1.15 -12.50
C THR A 95 2.73 -0.41 -13.47
N GLN A 96 2.25 0.80 -13.11
CA GLN A 96 1.44 1.62 -14.04
C GLN A 96 2.22 1.99 -15.32
N CYS A 97 3.53 2.22 -15.22
CA CYS A 97 4.39 2.46 -16.39
C CYS A 97 4.59 1.21 -17.27
N VAL A 98 4.20 0.02 -16.80
CA VAL A 98 4.19 -1.20 -17.63
C VAL A 98 2.79 -1.46 -18.18
N THR A 99 1.76 -1.36 -17.33
CA THR A 99 0.41 -1.82 -17.67
C THR A 99 -0.47 -0.72 -18.27
N VAL A 100 -0.50 0.47 -17.66
CA VAL A 100 -1.43 1.55 -18.05
C VAL A 100 -0.84 2.47 -19.13
N MET A 101 0.42 2.87 -18.94
CA MET A 101 1.13 3.77 -19.86
C MET A 101 2.49 3.16 -20.19
N PRO A 102 2.66 2.52 -21.37
CA PRO A 102 3.82 1.68 -21.68
C PRO A 102 5.11 2.51 -21.83
N LEU A 103 5.77 2.75 -20.70
CA LEU A 103 7.00 3.52 -20.55
C LEU A 103 8.08 2.63 -19.91
N PRO A 104 8.59 1.60 -20.64
CA PRO A 104 9.43 0.55 -20.07
C PRO A 104 10.73 1.08 -19.45
N LYS A 105 11.34 2.12 -20.05
CA LYS A 105 12.53 2.77 -19.48
C LYS A 105 12.26 3.41 -18.12
N VAL A 106 11.10 4.05 -17.98
CA VAL A 106 10.68 4.67 -16.71
C VAL A 106 10.37 3.58 -15.67
N ALA A 107 9.70 2.51 -16.08
CA ALA A 107 9.43 1.37 -15.21
C ALA A 107 10.71 0.73 -14.66
N ILE A 108 11.76 0.55 -15.47
CA ILE A 108 13.07 0.04 -15.01
C ILE A 108 13.72 1.00 -14.01
N VAL A 109 13.71 2.31 -14.28
CA VAL A 109 14.24 3.31 -13.34
C VAL A 109 13.50 3.26 -12.01
N LEU A 110 12.17 3.17 -12.05
CA LEU A 110 11.33 3.03 -10.85
C LEU A 110 11.57 1.69 -10.13
N ALA A 111 11.83 0.60 -10.85
CA ALA A 111 12.18 -0.68 -10.25
C ALA A 111 13.51 -0.62 -9.50
N VAL A 112 14.54 -0.01 -10.09
CA VAL A 112 15.84 0.18 -9.44
C VAL A 112 15.71 1.11 -8.22
N ALA A 113 14.99 2.22 -8.34
CA ALA A 113 14.73 3.13 -7.24
C ALA A 113 13.93 2.46 -6.12
N GLY A 114 12.88 1.72 -6.48
CA GLY A 114 12.04 0.95 -5.56
C GLY A 114 12.84 -0.13 -4.83
N ALA A 115 13.71 -0.87 -5.54
CA ALA A 115 14.60 -1.86 -4.94
C ALA A 115 15.60 -1.22 -3.97
N ALA A 116 16.21 -0.09 -4.33
CA ALA A 116 17.14 0.63 -3.46
C ALA A 116 16.45 1.16 -2.20
N LEU A 117 15.26 1.78 -2.36
CA LEU A 117 14.44 2.26 -1.25
C LEU A 117 13.99 1.11 -0.35
N TRP A 118 13.49 0.02 -0.93
CA TRP A 118 13.07 -1.16 -0.20
C TRP A 118 14.23 -1.75 0.61
N LEU A 119 15.38 -1.99 -0.03
CA LEU A 119 16.55 -2.58 0.62
C LEU A 119 17.02 -1.69 1.79
N ALA A 120 17.15 -0.39 1.58
CA ALA A 120 17.54 0.52 2.64
C ALA A 120 16.51 0.52 3.79
N LEU A 121 15.24 0.78 3.47
CA LEU A 121 14.22 1.01 4.49
C LEU A 121 13.85 -0.24 5.26
N ILE A 122 13.80 -1.42 4.62
CA ILE A 122 13.40 -2.66 5.32
C ILE A 122 14.45 -3.05 6.36
N TYR A 123 15.74 -2.99 6.00
CA TYR A 123 16.82 -3.30 6.93
C TYR A 123 16.98 -2.21 7.99
N LEU A 124 16.88 -0.93 7.64
CA LEU A 124 16.91 0.15 8.64
C LEU A 124 15.74 0.03 9.62
N PHE A 125 14.54 -0.32 9.15
CA PHE A 125 13.36 -0.48 10.00
C PHE A 125 13.54 -1.62 10.99
N PHE A 126 13.93 -2.81 10.52
CA PHE A 126 14.20 -3.94 11.41
C PHE A 126 15.38 -3.65 12.35
N ALA A 127 16.46 -3.03 11.87
CA ALA A 127 17.57 -2.65 12.73
C ALA A 127 17.14 -1.66 13.82
N ALA A 128 16.38 -0.62 13.48
CA ALA A 128 15.89 0.38 14.42
C ALA A 128 14.97 -0.25 15.48
N THR A 129 14.04 -1.12 15.06
CA THR A 129 13.11 -1.80 15.98
C THR A 129 13.80 -2.82 16.88
N ILE A 130 14.77 -3.57 16.36
CA ILE A 130 15.54 -4.56 17.13
C ILE A 130 16.46 -3.88 18.15
N THR A 131 17.16 -2.81 17.74
CA THR A 131 18.16 -2.11 18.57
C THR A 131 17.57 -1.02 19.46
N ALA A 132 16.26 -0.77 19.39
CA ALA A 132 15.57 0.20 20.23
C ALA A 132 15.81 -0.07 21.73
N ARG A 133 16.44 0.90 22.41
CA ARG A 133 16.75 0.82 23.86
C ARG A 133 15.49 0.76 24.73
N ILE A 134 14.43 1.45 24.29
CA ILE A 134 13.12 1.47 24.95
C ILE A 134 12.14 0.90 23.95
N LYS A 135 11.65 -0.31 24.23
CA LYS A 135 10.59 -0.92 23.45
C LYS A 135 9.26 -0.46 24.04
N PRO A 136 8.43 0.30 23.30
CA PRO A 136 7.08 0.58 23.75
C PRO A 136 6.37 -0.75 24.01
N GLY A 137 5.44 -0.78 24.98
CA GLY A 137 4.71 -2.01 25.29
C GLY A 137 4.11 -2.66 24.05
N PHE A 138 4.01 -3.99 24.04
CA PHE A 138 3.59 -4.79 22.88
C PHE A 138 2.31 -4.25 22.20
N THR A 139 1.37 -3.73 23.00
CA THR A 139 0.10 -3.13 22.56
C THR A 139 0.22 -1.80 21.82
N ARG A 140 1.33 -1.07 21.94
CA ARG A 140 1.59 0.18 21.21
C ARG A 140 2.51 -0.01 20.01
N SER A 141 3.30 -1.09 20.02
CA SER A 141 4.37 -1.30 19.03
C SER A 141 3.88 -2.02 17.77
N ILE A 142 2.99 -3.02 17.87
CA ILE A 142 2.58 -3.86 16.74
C ILE A 142 1.18 -3.49 16.30
N ASN A 143 1.01 -3.01 15.07
CA ASN A 143 -0.27 -2.66 14.45
C ASN A 143 -0.27 -3.10 12.97
N GLY A 144 -1.39 -2.94 12.27
CA GLY A 144 -1.49 -3.29 10.84
C GLY A 144 -0.48 -2.55 9.94
N GLY A 145 0.05 -1.40 10.37
CA GLY A 145 1.08 -0.65 9.66
C GLY A 145 2.40 -1.40 9.48
N TRP A 146 2.72 -2.38 10.34
CA TRP A 146 3.89 -3.25 10.14
C TRP A 146 3.81 -4.07 8.85
N LEU A 147 2.59 -4.35 8.38
CA LEU A 147 2.39 -5.13 7.17
C LEU A 147 2.75 -4.36 5.90
N VAL A 148 3.00 -3.05 5.98
CA VAL A 148 3.58 -2.27 4.87
C VAL A 148 4.94 -2.85 4.44
N ALA A 149 5.68 -3.52 5.33
CA ALA A 149 6.89 -4.25 4.97
C ALA A 149 6.63 -5.36 3.95
N ILE A 150 5.51 -6.07 4.07
CA ILE A 150 5.07 -7.06 3.07
C ILE A 150 4.64 -6.34 1.82
N VAL A 151 3.84 -5.27 1.94
CA VAL A 151 3.33 -4.52 0.78
C VAL A 151 4.48 -4.00 -0.09
N ALA A 152 5.52 -3.41 0.50
CA ALA A 152 6.69 -2.95 -0.24
C ALA A 152 7.44 -4.10 -0.91
N THR A 153 7.65 -5.21 -0.19
CA THR A 153 8.34 -6.40 -0.73
C THR A 153 7.58 -7.01 -1.92
N GLN A 154 6.27 -7.17 -1.79
CA GLN A 154 5.42 -7.77 -2.82
C GLN A 154 5.20 -6.83 -4.00
N SER A 155 5.14 -5.51 -3.77
CA SER A 155 5.06 -4.54 -4.87
C SER A 155 6.33 -4.58 -5.73
N LEU A 156 7.50 -4.75 -5.11
CA LEU A 156 8.76 -4.95 -5.84
C LEU A 156 8.77 -6.30 -6.59
N ALA A 157 8.31 -7.38 -5.94
CA ALA A 157 8.17 -8.69 -6.58
C ALA A 157 7.29 -8.61 -7.84
N ALA A 158 6.11 -8.00 -7.73
CA ALA A 158 5.18 -7.80 -8.84
C ALA A 158 5.80 -7.01 -10.00
N LEU A 159 6.48 -5.89 -9.70
CA LEU A 159 7.14 -5.08 -10.73
C LEU A 159 8.29 -5.84 -11.42
N LEU A 160 9.09 -6.61 -10.68
CA LEU A 160 10.14 -7.43 -11.28
C LEU A 160 9.58 -8.57 -12.14
N ALA A 161 8.44 -9.16 -11.77
CA ALA A 161 7.76 -10.16 -12.60
C ALA A 161 7.34 -9.54 -13.93
N LEU A 162 6.67 -8.38 -13.90
CA LEU A 162 6.24 -7.64 -15.09
C LEU A 162 7.40 -7.21 -15.99
N LEU A 163 8.53 -6.83 -15.40
CA LEU A 163 9.73 -6.44 -16.15
C LEU A 163 10.60 -7.63 -16.57
N SER A 164 10.24 -8.85 -16.20
CA SER A 164 11.10 -10.01 -16.44
C SER A 164 11.29 -10.29 -17.92
N GLY A 165 10.30 -10.03 -18.79
CA GLY A 165 10.43 -10.18 -20.24
C GLY A 165 10.94 -11.57 -20.69
N GLY A 166 10.67 -12.62 -19.90
CA GLY A 166 11.20 -13.97 -20.13
C GLY A 166 12.62 -14.22 -19.59
N TYR A 167 13.29 -13.23 -19.02
CA TYR A 167 14.58 -13.40 -18.35
C TYR A 167 14.40 -14.11 -16.99
N THR A 168 14.90 -15.35 -16.91
CA THR A 168 14.83 -16.20 -15.72
C THR A 168 15.37 -15.54 -14.45
N THR A 169 16.38 -14.69 -14.55
CA THR A 169 16.99 -14.03 -13.38
C THR A 169 16.04 -13.06 -12.68
N TRP A 170 15.36 -12.20 -13.45
CA TRP A 170 14.39 -11.25 -12.91
C TRP A 170 13.19 -11.97 -12.30
N LEU A 171 12.72 -13.01 -12.97
CA LEU A 171 11.61 -13.84 -12.50
C LEU A 171 11.99 -14.63 -11.23
N PHE A 172 13.21 -15.16 -11.16
CA PHE A 172 13.71 -15.83 -9.95
C PHE A 172 13.84 -14.83 -8.79
N SER A 173 14.35 -13.61 -9.03
CA SER A 173 14.38 -12.56 -8.02
C SER A 173 12.98 -12.17 -7.54
N SER A 174 12.02 -12.05 -8.46
CA SER A 174 10.60 -11.83 -8.13
C SER A 174 10.06 -12.96 -7.25
N LEU A 175 10.30 -14.22 -7.61
CA LEU A 175 9.90 -15.38 -6.82
C LEU A 175 10.52 -15.36 -5.41
N CYS A 176 11.82 -15.05 -5.29
CA CYS A 176 12.47 -14.93 -3.97
C CYS A 176 11.82 -13.85 -3.10
N LEU A 177 11.50 -12.68 -3.68
CA LEU A 177 10.80 -11.61 -2.97
C LEU A 177 9.37 -11.99 -2.61
N TYR A 178 8.66 -12.70 -3.49
CA TYR A 178 7.33 -13.23 -3.23
C TYR A 178 7.33 -14.16 -2.00
N LEU A 179 8.28 -15.11 -1.95
CA LEU A 179 8.44 -16.03 -0.83
C LEU A 179 8.88 -15.33 0.46
N LEU A 180 9.76 -14.33 0.35
CA LEU A 180 10.17 -13.50 1.49
C LEU A 180 8.98 -12.72 2.06
N GLY A 181 8.21 -12.05 1.22
CA GLY A 181 7.03 -11.31 1.62
C GLY A 181 5.96 -12.22 2.25
N ALA A 182 5.78 -13.43 1.71
CA ALA A 182 4.92 -14.46 2.27
C ALA A 182 5.36 -14.88 3.69
N ALA A 183 6.65 -15.16 3.89
CA ALA A 183 7.19 -15.52 5.20
C ALA A 183 7.05 -14.37 6.22
N LEU A 184 7.33 -13.13 5.80
CA LEU A 184 7.14 -11.93 6.61
C LEU A 184 5.67 -11.73 7.00
N TYR A 185 4.73 -12.00 6.08
CA TYR A 185 3.30 -11.91 6.36
C TYR A 185 2.91 -12.84 7.50
N LEU A 186 3.24 -14.13 7.38
CA LEU A 186 2.87 -15.14 8.38
C LEU A 186 3.47 -14.82 9.77
N LEU A 187 4.69 -14.28 9.81
CA LEU A 187 5.33 -13.86 11.06
C LEU A 187 4.60 -12.67 11.70
N ILE A 188 4.36 -11.60 10.95
CA ILE A 188 3.81 -10.36 11.47
C ILE A 188 2.31 -10.51 11.79
N ILE A 189 1.53 -11.16 10.91
CA ILE A 189 0.09 -11.32 11.12
C ILE A 189 -0.22 -12.13 12.37
N THR A 190 0.61 -13.13 12.69
CA THR A 190 0.45 -13.93 13.92
C THR A 190 0.54 -13.02 15.15
N LEU A 191 1.46 -12.06 15.15
CA LEU A 191 1.60 -11.10 16.25
C LEU A 191 0.46 -10.07 16.29
N VAL A 192 -0.03 -9.63 15.13
CA VAL A 192 -1.17 -8.71 15.02
C VAL A 192 -2.45 -9.38 15.54
N VAL A 193 -2.76 -10.60 15.08
CA VAL A 193 -3.92 -11.38 15.53
C VAL A 193 -3.81 -11.70 17.03
N TYR A 194 -2.62 -12.09 17.51
CA TYR A 194 -2.38 -12.28 18.94
C TYR A 194 -2.68 -11.00 19.73
N ARG A 195 -2.24 -9.84 19.24
CA ARG A 195 -2.59 -8.55 19.86
C ARG A 195 -4.10 -8.32 19.86
N MET A 196 -4.78 -8.54 18.75
CA MET A 196 -6.22 -8.27 18.61
C MET A 196 -7.09 -9.18 19.48
N VAL A 197 -6.68 -10.43 19.68
CA VAL A 197 -7.46 -11.43 20.44
C VAL A 197 -7.20 -11.32 21.94
N PHE A 198 -5.94 -11.16 22.36
CA PHE A 198 -5.56 -11.28 23.78
C PHE A 198 -5.46 -9.94 24.51
N PHE A 199 -5.41 -8.81 23.81
CA PHE A 199 -5.37 -7.50 24.43
C PHE A 199 -6.63 -6.69 24.13
N PRO A 200 -7.12 -5.86 25.08
CA PRO A 200 -8.28 -5.01 24.84
C PRO A 200 -8.02 -4.05 23.68
N LEU A 201 -8.75 -4.22 22.57
CA LEU A 201 -8.75 -3.28 21.46
C LEU A 201 -9.85 -2.24 21.70
N ARG A 202 -9.46 -1.01 22.01
CA ARG A 202 -10.45 0.08 22.13
C ARG A 202 -10.91 0.50 20.73
N ALA A 203 -12.18 0.88 20.57
CA ALA A 203 -12.73 1.19 19.25
C ALA A 203 -12.01 2.33 18.50
N TYR A 204 -11.38 3.27 19.22
CA TYR A 204 -10.57 4.33 18.59
C TYR A 204 -9.18 3.85 18.15
N GLU A 205 -8.73 2.69 18.62
CA GLU A 205 -7.43 2.10 18.28
C GLU A 205 -7.51 1.21 17.04
N PHE A 206 -8.72 0.80 16.63
CA PHE A 206 -8.95 0.21 15.32
C PHE A 206 -8.86 1.33 14.26
N THR A 207 -7.66 1.50 13.71
CA THR A 207 -7.33 2.53 12.73
C THR A 207 -7.33 1.96 11.30
N PRO A 208 -7.42 2.81 10.27
CA PRO A 208 -7.36 2.39 8.86
C PRO A 208 -6.24 1.39 8.50
N PRO A 209 -5.02 1.44 9.09
CA PRO A 209 -3.97 0.45 8.85
C PRO A 209 -4.34 -1.01 9.09
N TYR A 210 -5.40 -1.34 9.85
CA TYR A 210 -5.87 -2.74 9.97
C TYR A 210 -6.40 -3.31 8.65
N TRP A 211 -6.82 -2.47 7.69
CA TRP A 211 -7.17 -2.95 6.35
C TRP A 211 -5.96 -3.50 5.58
N ILE A 212 -4.73 -3.12 5.98
CA ILE A 212 -3.50 -3.67 5.44
C ILE A 212 -3.35 -5.16 5.80
N ASP A 213 -4.02 -5.67 6.84
CA ASP A 213 -4.08 -7.11 7.16
C ASP A 213 -4.59 -7.93 5.97
N MET A 214 -5.62 -7.41 5.30
CA MET A 214 -6.15 -7.95 4.05
C MET A 214 -5.34 -7.48 2.84
N GLY A 215 -4.94 -6.20 2.79
CA GLY A 215 -4.22 -5.63 1.65
C GLY A 215 -2.87 -6.29 1.36
N ALA A 216 -2.13 -6.68 2.41
CA ALA A 216 -0.86 -7.39 2.28
C ALA A 216 -1.02 -8.80 1.68
N LEU A 217 -2.14 -9.48 1.96
CA LEU A 217 -2.49 -10.74 1.31
C LEU A 217 -2.83 -10.50 -0.16
N ALA A 218 -3.64 -9.47 -0.45
CA ALA A 218 -4.06 -9.15 -1.81
C ALA A 218 -2.87 -8.82 -2.75
N VAL A 219 -1.89 -8.03 -2.28
CA VAL A 219 -0.67 -7.76 -3.07
C VAL A 219 0.22 -8.99 -3.18
N THR A 220 0.22 -9.88 -2.18
CA THR A 220 0.90 -11.17 -2.27
C THR A 220 0.26 -12.05 -3.34
N THR A 221 -1.08 -12.08 -3.42
CA THR A 221 -1.82 -12.74 -4.49
C THR A 221 -1.43 -12.15 -5.85
N LEU A 222 -1.42 -10.82 -5.99
CA LEU A 222 -0.98 -10.16 -7.22
C LEU A 222 0.43 -10.60 -7.65
N ALA A 223 1.40 -10.51 -6.74
CA ALA A 223 2.79 -10.87 -7.04
C ALA A 223 2.92 -12.34 -7.46
N GLY A 224 2.26 -13.25 -6.75
CA GLY A 224 2.27 -14.68 -7.07
C GLY A 224 1.61 -14.99 -8.43
N SER A 225 0.48 -14.35 -8.73
CA SER A 225 -0.20 -14.46 -10.03
C SER A 225 0.71 -13.99 -11.16
N LEU A 226 1.35 -12.83 -11.02
CA LEU A 226 2.27 -12.30 -12.03
C LEU A 226 3.50 -13.18 -12.23
N VAL A 227 4.04 -13.79 -11.16
CA VAL A 227 5.12 -14.79 -11.33
C VAL A 227 4.63 -15.98 -12.17
N VAL A 228 3.41 -16.46 -11.95
CA VAL A 228 2.84 -17.57 -12.72
C VAL A 228 2.62 -17.18 -14.18
N GLU A 229 2.08 -16.01 -14.45
CA GLU A 229 1.79 -15.55 -15.82
C GLU A 229 3.04 -15.22 -16.64
N GLN A 230 4.06 -14.66 -15.99
CA GLN A 230 5.30 -14.29 -16.65
C GLN A 230 6.29 -15.46 -16.74
N SER A 231 5.94 -16.63 -16.18
CA SER A 231 6.76 -17.83 -16.28
C SER A 231 6.63 -18.49 -17.65
N PRO A 232 7.75 -18.78 -18.34
CA PRO A 232 7.69 -19.51 -19.60
C PRO A 232 7.19 -20.95 -19.39
N ALA A 233 6.56 -21.53 -20.41
CA ALA A 233 6.02 -22.89 -20.37
C ALA A 233 7.10 -23.97 -20.12
N THR A 234 8.35 -23.65 -20.41
CA THR A 234 9.51 -24.52 -20.18
C THR A 234 10.62 -23.70 -19.53
N GLY A 235 11.23 -24.23 -18.47
CA GLY A 235 12.31 -23.57 -17.76
C GLY A 235 12.51 -24.10 -16.34
N PRO A 236 13.56 -23.64 -15.64
CA PRO A 236 13.92 -24.14 -14.31
C PRO A 236 12.89 -23.82 -13.23
N LEU A 237 11.99 -22.86 -13.46
CA LEU A 237 10.93 -22.47 -12.53
C LEU A 237 9.64 -23.28 -12.71
N THR A 238 9.52 -24.08 -13.77
CA THR A 238 8.30 -24.80 -14.13
C THR A 238 7.85 -25.75 -13.01
N ASP A 239 8.80 -26.45 -12.39
CA ASP A 239 8.52 -27.42 -11.32
C ASP A 239 8.00 -26.74 -10.04
N LEU A 240 8.26 -25.44 -9.87
CA LEU A 240 7.77 -24.66 -8.73
C LEU A 240 6.37 -24.07 -8.98
N LEU A 241 5.90 -24.03 -10.23
CA LEU A 241 4.61 -23.40 -10.58
C LEU A 241 3.40 -24.00 -9.85
N PRO A 242 3.27 -25.34 -9.70
CA PRO A 242 2.15 -25.90 -8.93
C PRO A 242 2.13 -25.39 -7.48
N PHE A 243 3.31 -25.28 -6.86
CA PHE A 243 3.45 -24.72 -5.52
C PHE A 243 3.09 -23.23 -5.49
N VAL A 244 3.63 -22.42 -6.41
CA VAL A 244 3.34 -20.98 -6.47
C VAL A 244 1.85 -20.74 -6.67
N LYS A 245 1.19 -21.47 -7.57
CA LYS A 245 -0.27 -21.41 -7.79
C LYS A 245 -1.06 -21.71 -6.52
N GLY A 246 -0.77 -22.85 -5.87
CA GLY A 246 -1.46 -23.24 -4.64
C GLY A 246 -1.24 -22.23 -3.50
N PHE A 247 -0.03 -21.71 -3.36
CA PHE A 247 0.31 -20.75 -2.32
C PHE A 247 -0.29 -19.35 -2.59
N THR A 248 -0.39 -18.97 -3.86
CA THR A 248 -1.05 -17.72 -4.27
C THR A 248 -2.55 -17.79 -3.98
N LEU A 249 -3.19 -18.94 -4.28
CA LEU A 249 -4.58 -19.21 -3.92
C LEU A 249 -4.80 -19.20 -2.41
N PHE A 250 -3.87 -19.77 -1.63
CA PHE A 250 -3.90 -19.71 -0.17
C PHE A 250 -3.98 -18.26 0.35
N PHE A 251 -3.15 -17.36 -0.19
CA PHE A 251 -3.19 -15.95 0.20
C PHE A 251 -4.48 -15.27 -0.21
N TRP A 252 -4.99 -15.56 -1.41
CA TRP A 252 -6.27 -15.00 -1.87
C TRP A 252 -7.46 -15.46 -1.03
N ALA A 253 -7.51 -16.74 -0.68
CA ALA A 253 -8.54 -17.30 0.18
C ALA A 253 -8.51 -16.66 1.57
N THR A 254 -7.30 -16.47 2.12
CA THR A 254 -7.10 -15.78 3.39
C THR A 254 -7.52 -14.30 3.30
N ALA A 255 -7.23 -13.62 2.19
CA ALA A 255 -7.62 -12.22 1.98
C ALA A 255 -9.15 -12.09 1.97
N SER A 256 -9.80 -13.00 1.24
CA SER A 256 -11.26 -13.08 1.12
C SER A 256 -11.92 -13.33 2.48
N TRP A 257 -11.30 -14.15 3.33
CA TRP A 257 -11.78 -14.41 4.69
C TRP A 257 -11.67 -13.18 5.61
N TRP A 258 -10.65 -12.35 5.45
CA TRP A 258 -10.50 -11.11 6.22
C TRP A 258 -11.59 -10.07 5.93
N ILE A 259 -12.11 -10.01 4.70
CA ILE A 259 -13.05 -8.96 4.27
C ILE A 259 -14.30 -8.91 5.16
N PRO A 260 -15.07 -10.01 5.39
CA PRO A 260 -16.22 -9.97 6.30
C PRO A 260 -15.85 -9.54 7.72
N LEU A 261 -14.71 -10.00 8.25
CA LEU A 261 -14.26 -9.66 9.59
C LEU A 261 -13.96 -8.16 9.72
N LEU A 262 -13.23 -7.58 8.76
CA LEU A 262 -12.93 -6.15 8.73
C LEU A 262 -14.22 -5.30 8.63
N VAL A 263 -15.17 -5.71 7.80
CA VAL A 263 -16.47 -5.04 7.69
C VAL A 263 -17.22 -5.08 9.03
N ILE A 264 -17.26 -6.22 9.72
CA ILE A 264 -17.88 -6.35 11.04
C ILE A 264 -17.19 -5.41 12.05
N LEU A 265 -15.86 -5.34 12.05
CA LEU A 265 -15.10 -4.48 12.95
C LEU A 265 -15.33 -2.98 12.66
N GLU A 266 -15.44 -2.59 11.39
CA GLU A 266 -15.73 -1.21 10.98
C GLU A 266 -17.16 -0.80 11.40
N VAL A 267 -18.14 -1.70 11.21
CA VAL A 267 -19.52 -1.52 11.70
C VAL A 267 -19.56 -1.44 13.21
N TRP A 268 -18.76 -2.25 13.91
CA TRP A 268 -18.66 -2.17 15.38
C TRP A 268 -18.08 -0.85 15.87
N ARG A 269 -17.06 -0.34 15.20
CA ARG A 269 -16.40 0.94 15.53
C ARG A 269 -17.34 2.13 15.33
N HIS A 270 -17.97 2.24 14.18
CA HIS A 270 -18.77 3.42 13.82
C HIS A 270 -20.24 3.29 14.22
N GLY A 271 -20.83 2.10 14.08
CA GLY A 271 -22.23 1.84 14.40
C GLY A 271 -22.48 1.63 15.89
N TRP A 272 -21.82 0.64 16.51
CA TRP A 272 -22.07 0.32 17.93
C TRP A 272 -21.31 1.23 18.90
N ARG A 273 -20.04 1.52 18.61
CA ARG A 273 -19.19 2.33 19.49
C ARG A 273 -19.20 3.82 19.17
N HIS A 274 -19.97 4.23 18.14
CA HIS A 274 -20.25 5.62 17.78
C HIS A 274 -18.98 6.50 17.64
N VAL A 275 -17.87 5.90 17.18
CA VAL A 275 -16.65 6.66 16.90
C VAL A 275 -16.92 7.57 15.71
N PRO A 276 -16.75 8.91 15.84
CA PRO A 276 -17.11 9.83 14.77
C PRO A 276 -16.21 9.62 13.56
N LEU A 277 -16.80 9.61 12.36
CA LEU A 277 -16.08 9.61 11.09
C LEU A 277 -15.28 10.91 10.96
N ARG A 278 -14.00 10.85 11.30
CA ARG A 278 -13.06 11.94 11.09
C ARG A 278 -12.07 11.45 10.06
N TYR A 279 -12.07 12.08 8.89
CA TYR A 279 -11.04 11.84 7.90
C TYR A 279 -9.65 11.95 8.52
N GLU A 280 -8.84 10.93 8.34
CA GLU A 280 -7.45 10.91 8.73
C GLU A 280 -6.64 10.72 7.46
N THR A 281 -5.38 11.18 7.44
CA THR A 281 -4.50 10.94 6.27
C THR A 281 -4.36 9.44 5.96
N ASP A 282 -4.58 8.63 6.97
CA ASP A 282 -4.45 7.18 6.99
C ASP A 282 -5.67 6.51 6.33
N ASP A 283 -6.76 7.23 6.02
CA ASP A 283 -7.93 6.66 5.33
C ASP A 283 -7.59 6.09 3.94
N TRP A 284 -6.50 6.56 3.33
CA TRP A 284 -5.98 6.00 2.08
C TRP A 284 -5.54 4.53 2.22
N ASP A 285 -5.25 4.08 3.45
CA ASP A 285 -4.94 2.68 3.77
C ASP A 285 -6.17 1.75 3.65
N ILE A 286 -7.38 2.29 3.44
CA ILE A 286 -8.59 1.50 3.10
C ILE A 286 -8.73 1.35 1.58
N VAL A 287 -8.46 2.42 0.84
CA VAL A 287 -8.61 2.43 -0.64
C VAL A 287 -7.64 1.45 -1.27
N PHE A 288 -6.39 1.45 -0.79
CA PHE A 288 -5.35 0.60 -1.36
C PHE A 288 -5.69 -0.90 -1.28
N PRO A 289 -6.06 -1.49 -0.12
CA PRO A 289 -6.44 -2.90 -0.03
C PRO A 289 -7.63 -3.29 -0.91
N ILE A 290 -8.65 -2.45 -1.02
CA ILE A 290 -9.84 -2.73 -1.85
C ILE A 290 -9.45 -2.79 -3.34
N GLY A 291 -8.68 -1.78 -3.81
CA GLY A 291 -8.16 -1.76 -5.17
C GLY A 291 -7.19 -2.93 -5.43
N MET A 292 -6.33 -3.23 -4.46
CA MET A 292 -5.37 -4.33 -4.57
C MET A 292 -6.04 -5.71 -4.61
N TYR A 293 -7.11 -5.93 -3.84
CA TYR A 293 -7.88 -7.17 -3.90
C TYR A 293 -8.57 -7.34 -5.26
N THR A 294 -9.07 -6.24 -5.84
CA THR A 294 -9.62 -6.21 -7.20
C THR A 294 -8.55 -6.64 -8.22
N VAL A 295 -7.41 -5.94 -8.27
CA VAL A 295 -6.33 -6.23 -9.21
C VAL A 295 -5.74 -7.63 -9.00
N GLY A 296 -5.47 -8.01 -7.75
CA GLY A 296 -4.93 -9.33 -7.42
C GLY A 296 -5.87 -10.48 -7.78
N THR A 297 -7.20 -10.31 -7.60
CA THR A 297 -8.18 -11.32 -8.01
C THR A 297 -8.29 -11.43 -9.52
N TYR A 298 -8.16 -10.31 -10.24
CA TYR A 298 -8.11 -10.32 -11.71
C TYR A 298 -6.92 -11.14 -12.21
N GLU A 299 -5.70 -10.86 -11.75
CA GLU A 299 -4.52 -11.62 -12.19
C GLU A 299 -4.56 -13.08 -11.71
N LEU A 300 -5.13 -13.35 -10.53
CA LEU A 300 -5.31 -14.74 -10.07
C LEU A 300 -6.21 -15.55 -10.98
N ALA A 301 -7.32 -14.96 -11.44
CA ALA A 301 -8.26 -15.61 -12.33
C ALA A 301 -7.57 -16.05 -13.63
N HIS A 302 -6.68 -15.23 -14.16
CA HIS A 302 -5.90 -15.53 -15.37
C HIS A 302 -4.79 -16.54 -15.07
N ALA A 303 -3.99 -16.34 -14.02
CA ALA A 303 -2.91 -17.24 -13.61
C ALA A 303 -3.37 -18.69 -13.34
N LEU A 304 -4.59 -18.85 -12.81
CA LEU A 304 -5.18 -20.16 -12.51
C LEU A 304 -6.15 -20.67 -13.58
N ASN A 305 -6.45 -19.88 -14.62
CA ASN A 305 -7.50 -20.16 -15.61
C ASN A 305 -8.87 -20.43 -14.96
N THR A 306 -9.27 -19.56 -14.04
CA THR A 306 -10.51 -19.66 -13.24
C THR A 306 -11.44 -18.46 -13.51
N PRO A 307 -12.09 -18.40 -14.69
CA PRO A 307 -12.84 -17.22 -15.13
C PRO A 307 -14.04 -16.87 -14.24
N PHE A 308 -14.56 -17.82 -13.45
CA PHE A 308 -15.65 -17.55 -12.50
C PHE A 308 -15.24 -16.53 -11.42
N LEU A 309 -13.94 -16.38 -11.13
CA LEU A 309 -13.45 -15.37 -10.18
C LEU A 309 -13.58 -13.94 -10.71
N LEU A 310 -13.68 -13.74 -12.04
CA LEU A 310 -13.72 -12.41 -12.67
C LEU A 310 -14.96 -11.58 -12.30
N ILE A 311 -16.01 -12.21 -11.74
CA ILE A 311 -17.16 -11.48 -11.21
C ILE A 311 -16.75 -10.53 -10.07
N ILE A 312 -15.79 -10.94 -9.25
CA ILE A 312 -15.31 -10.19 -8.09
C ILE A 312 -14.63 -8.89 -8.53
N PRO A 313 -13.61 -8.90 -9.40
CA PRO A 313 -12.98 -7.66 -9.83
C PRO A 313 -13.91 -6.80 -10.72
N THR A 314 -14.84 -7.40 -11.46
CA THR A 314 -15.85 -6.66 -12.25
C THR A 314 -16.70 -5.74 -11.38
N ILE A 315 -17.04 -6.16 -10.16
CA ILE A 315 -17.72 -5.31 -9.18
C ILE A 315 -16.71 -4.46 -8.41
N GLY A 316 -15.58 -5.07 -8.04
CA GLY A 316 -14.52 -4.48 -7.22
C GLY A 316 -13.93 -3.19 -7.80
N VAL A 317 -13.82 -3.07 -9.13
CA VAL A 317 -13.33 -1.84 -9.77
C VAL A 317 -14.21 -0.63 -9.45
N TYR A 318 -15.54 -0.79 -9.48
CA TYR A 318 -16.48 0.29 -9.16
C TYR A 318 -16.46 0.62 -7.67
N VAL A 319 -16.35 -0.39 -6.80
CA VAL A 319 -16.20 -0.18 -5.35
C VAL A 319 -14.91 0.59 -5.05
N SER A 320 -13.81 0.24 -5.71
CA SER A 320 -12.50 0.87 -5.56
C SER A 320 -12.54 2.33 -6.02
N LEU A 321 -13.12 2.61 -7.20
CA LEU A 321 -13.29 3.96 -7.73
C LEU A 321 -14.19 4.82 -6.84
N LEU A 322 -15.31 4.27 -6.36
CA LEU A 322 -16.23 4.98 -5.47
C LEU A 322 -15.54 5.33 -4.15
N THR A 323 -14.85 4.36 -3.53
CA THR A 323 -14.11 4.57 -2.28
C THR A 323 -13.02 5.63 -2.45
N TRP A 324 -12.25 5.56 -3.54
CA TRP A 324 -11.23 6.55 -3.88
C TRP A 324 -11.84 7.95 -4.03
N LEU A 325 -12.96 8.07 -4.75
CA LEU A 325 -13.62 9.35 -5.01
C LEU A 325 -14.20 9.95 -3.73
N LEU A 326 -14.82 9.15 -2.86
CA LEU A 326 -15.33 9.59 -1.58
C LEU A 326 -14.22 10.16 -0.69
N ILE A 327 -13.11 9.44 -0.55
CA ILE A 327 -11.97 9.87 0.28
C ILE A 327 -11.30 11.12 -0.32
N ALA A 328 -11.15 11.19 -1.65
CA ALA A 328 -10.64 12.38 -2.33
C ALA A 328 -11.52 13.62 -2.09
N VAL A 329 -12.84 13.48 -2.22
CA VAL A 329 -13.80 14.57 -2.00
C VAL A 329 -13.78 15.03 -0.54
N ILE A 330 -13.78 14.10 0.42
CA ILE A 330 -13.73 14.43 1.85
C ILE A 330 -12.41 15.16 2.19
N GLY A 331 -11.28 14.68 1.66
CA GLY A 331 -9.98 15.32 1.80
C GLY A 331 -9.97 16.75 1.25
N LEU A 332 -10.52 16.95 0.04
CA LEU A 332 -10.59 18.26 -0.60
C LEU A 332 -11.50 19.24 0.15
N GLN A 333 -12.68 18.79 0.61
CA GLN A 333 -13.60 19.60 1.42
C GLN A 333 -12.95 20.07 2.71
N ARG A 334 -12.11 19.23 3.34
CA ARG A 334 -11.35 19.63 4.53
C ARG A 334 -10.30 20.67 4.23
N LEU A 335 -9.53 20.52 3.16
CA LEU A 335 -8.56 21.52 2.72
C LEU A 335 -9.25 22.87 2.45
N TYR A 336 -10.40 22.83 1.78
CA TYR A 336 -11.21 24.01 1.52
C TYR A 336 -11.71 24.67 2.81
N ARG A 337 -12.34 23.93 3.73
CA ARG A 337 -12.81 24.46 5.02
C ARG A 337 -11.68 25.06 5.87
N LYS A 338 -10.49 24.44 5.86
CA LYS A 338 -9.30 24.95 6.57
C LYS A 338 -8.79 26.26 5.94
N SER A 339 -8.90 26.41 4.62
CA SER A 339 -8.55 27.62 3.88
C SER A 339 -9.53 28.76 4.18
N VAL A 340 -10.84 28.50 4.10
CA VAL A 340 -11.90 29.50 4.38
C VAL A 340 -11.83 30.00 5.82
N ARG A 341 -11.62 29.11 6.80
CA ARG A 341 -11.51 29.48 8.22
C ARG A 341 -10.27 30.33 8.53
N LYS A 342 -9.19 30.19 7.74
CA LYS A 342 -8.01 31.07 7.83
C LYS A 342 -8.24 32.43 7.16
N GLY A 343 -8.97 32.48 6.06
CA GLY A 343 -9.34 33.74 5.39
C GLY A 343 -10.30 34.61 6.20
N ALA A 344 -11.23 33.99 6.95
CA ALA A 344 -12.13 34.71 7.85
C ALA A 344 -11.44 35.25 9.12
N GLY A 345 -10.31 34.65 9.54
CA GLY A 345 -9.55 35.09 10.72
C GLY A 345 -8.52 36.21 10.45
N SER A 346 -8.24 36.52 9.18
CA SER A 346 -7.31 37.59 8.79
C SER A 346 -7.99 38.93 8.48
N GLY A 347 -9.32 39.03 8.59
CA GLY A 347 -10.10 40.26 8.35
C GLY A 347 -10.51 41.03 9.60
N HIS A 348 -9.90 40.72 10.76
CA HIS A 348 -10.20 41.36 12.07
C HIS A 348 -8.92 41.70 12.85
N ARG A 349 -7.92 42.25 12.16
CA ARG A 349 -6.79 42.94 12.81
C ARG A 349 -6.50 44.25 12.14
#